data_AF-A0A1Y1V147-F1
#
_entry.id   AF-A0A1Y1V147-F1
#
_cell.length_a   1.000
_cell.length_b   1.000
_cell.length_c   1.000
_cell.angle_alpha   90.00
_cell.angle_beta   90.00
_cell.angle_gamma   90.00
#
_symmetry.space_group_name_H-M   'P 1'
#
loop_
_entity.id
_entity.type
_entity.pdbx_description
1 polymer ?
#
loop_
_entity_poly.entity_id
_entity_poly.type
_entity_poly.pdbx_seq_one_letter_code
_entity_poly.pdbx_strand_id
1 'polypeptide(L)' 'YVCSVCSYKSKRHYNVEVHLKIHEKNRPRPFECDVCKKCFCRAHDLERHKVIHQEKMYECELCGKKFGRLDSLKRHV' A
#
# COMPACT_ATOMS: atom_id res chain seq x y z
N TYR A 1 -19.99 5.55 2.94
CA TYR A 1 -19.50 5.83 4.30
C TYR A 1 -18.39 6.87 4.24
N VAL A 2 -18.39 7.85 5.17
CA VAL A 2 -17.48 9.01 5.17
C VAL A 2 -16.73 9.04 6.50
N CYS A 3 -15.45 9.42 6.48
CA CYS A 3 -14.67 9.64 7.69
C CYS A 3 -15.14 10.91 8.40
N SER A 4 -15.26 10.86 9.74
CA SER A 4 -15.65 12.00 10.56
C SER A 4 -14.52 13.01 10.80
N VAL A 5 -13.27 12.63 10.53
CA VAL A 5 -12.08 13.45 10.83
C VAL A 5 -11.46 14.07 9.57
N CYS A 6 -11.68 13.48 8.39
CA CYS A 6 -11.17 14.01 7.13
C CYS A 6 -12.12 13.70 5.96
N SER A 7 -11.81 14.21 4.76
CA SER A 7 -12.66 14.04 3.57
C SER A 7 -12.62 12.64 2.94
N TYR A 8 -12.01 11.63 3.58
CA TYR A 8 -11.96 10.27 3.06
C TYR A 8 -13.36 9.64 2.97
N LYS A 9 -13.65 8.97 1.86
CA LYS A 9 -14.93 8.30 1.59
C LYS A 9 -14.69 6.87 1.11
N SER A 10 -15.51 5.93 1.57
CA SER A 10 -15.49 4.54 1.11
C SER A 10 -16.89 4.00 0.86
N LYS A 11 -16.97 3.05 -0.08
CA LYS A 11 -18.21 2.32 -0.41
C LYS A 11 -18.58 1.27 0.65
N ARG A 12 -17.62 0.84 1.49
CA ARG A 12 -17.83 -0.18 2.54
C ARG A 12 -17.62 0.40 3.93
N HIS A 13 -18.45 0.03 4.91
CA HIS A 13 -18.40 0.56 6.28
C HIS A 13 -17.07 0.21 6.96
N TYR A 14 -16.68 -1.08 6.89
CA TYR A 14 -15.44 -1.57 7.50
C TYR A 14 -14.18 -0.83 7.00
N ASN A 15 -14.19 -0.31 5.77
CA ASN A 15 -13.05 0.45 5.24
C ASN A 15 -12.89 1.80 5.95
N VAL A 16 -14.00 2.45 6.32
CA VAL A 16 -13.97 3.70 7.09
C VAL A 16 -13.53 3.42 8.52
N GLU A 17 -14.01 2.34 9.13
CA GLU A 17 -13.59 1.90 10.46
C GLU A 17 -12.09 1.60 10.54
N VAL A 18 -11.55 0.88 9.56
CA VAL A 18 -10.10 0.63 9.47
C VAL A 18 -9.33 1.92 9.14
N HIS A 19 -9.92 2.83 8.37
CA HIS A 19 -9.33 4.13 8.07
C HIS A 19 -9.23 5.01 9.32
N LEU A 20 -10.22 5.01 10.22
CA LEU A 20 -10.18 5.82 11.45
C LEU A 20 -8.93 5.53 12.29
N LYS A 21 -8.40 4.30 12.26
CA LYS A 21 -7.13 3.91 12.90
C LYS A 21 -5.91 4.67 12.38
N ILE A 22 -5.98 5.40 11.26
CA ILE A 22 -4.89 6.28 10.80
C ILE A 22 -4.85 7.62 11.53
N HIS A 23 -5.97 8.05 12.10
CA HIS A 23 -6.06 9.28 12.88
C HIS A 23 -5.57 9.07 14.32
N GLU A 24 -5.39 7.81 14.74
CA GLU A 24 -4.69 7.47 15.98
C GLU A 24 -3.20 7.82 15.83
N LYS A 25 -2.72 8.78 16.63
CA LYS A 25 -1.31 9.22 16.64
C LYS A 25 -0.32 8.06 16.81
N ASN A 26 -0.71 7.00 17.52
CA ASN A 26 0.09 5.81 17.77
C ASN A 26 -0.45 4.59 17.04
N ARG A 27 -0.71 4.70 15.72
CA ARG A 27 -1.04 3.51 14.93
C ARG A 27 0.14 2.54 14.97
N PRO A 28 -0.02 1.33 15.55
CA PRO A 28 1.06 0.37 15.60
C PRO A 28 1.45 -0.01 14.17
N ARG A 29 2.75 0.04 13.90
CA ARG A 29 3.36 -0.42 12.65
C ARG A 29 4.24 -1.63 12.96
N PRO A 30 3.65 -2.76 13.38
CA PRO A 30 4.43 -3.90 13.88
C PRO A 30 5.20 -4.61 12.75
N PHE A 31 4.90 -4.31 11.49
CA PHE A 31 5.51 -4.96 10.33
C PHE A 31 6.65 -4.11 9.78
N GLU A 32 7.88 -4.42 10.19
CA GLU A 32 9.09 -3.76 9.72
C GLU A 32 9.68 -4.47 8.49
N CYS A 33 10.15 -3.68 7.51
CA CYS A 33 10.99 -4.21 6.44
C CYS A 33 12.42 -4.44 6.93
N ASP A 34 12.87 -5.67 6.79
CA ASP A 34 14.22 -6.15 7.09
C ASP A 34 15.32 -5.43 6.29
N VAL A 35 15.04 -5.04 5.04
CA VAL A 35 16.01 -4.39 4.14
C VAL A 35 16.18 -2.90 4.44
N CYS A 36 15.08 -2.14 4.53
CA CYS A 36 15.13 -0.67 4.63
C CYS A 36 14.54 -0.08 5.91
N LYS A 37 14.18 -0.93 6.89
CA LYS A 37 13.65 -0.56 8.21
C LYS A 37 12.36 0.27 8.17
N LYS A 38 11.64 0.23 7.04
CA LYS A 38 10.36 0.92 6.89
C LYS A 38 9.22 0.12 7.54
N CYS A 39 8.41 0.78 8.36
CA CYS A 39 7.34 0.12 9.11
C CYS A 39 5.94 0.31 8.49
N PHE A 40 5.17 -0.78 8.47
CA PHE A 40 3.84 -0.89 7.91
C PHE A 40 2.82 -1.32 8.96
N CYS A 41 1.57 -0.89 8.77
CA CYS A 41 0.48 -1.20 9.71
C CYS A 41 -0.23 -2.52 9.40
N ARG A 42 0.04 -3.14 8.25
CA ARG A 42 -0.57 -4.40 7.81
C ARG A 42 0.48 -5.29 7.16
N ALA A 43 0.40 -6.60 7.40
CA ALA A 43 1.33 -7.58 6.85
C ALA A 43 1.37 -7.56 5.31
N HIS A 44 0.20 -7.50 4.65
CA HIS A 44 0.14 -7.46 3.19
C HIS A 44 0.74 -6.17 2.59
N ASP A 45 0.76 -5.07 3.34
CA ASP A 45 1.40 -3.84 2.88
C ASP A 45 2.93 -3.97 2.90
N LEU A 46 3.49 -4.66 3.92
CA LEU A 46 4.91 -5.02 3.98
C LEU A 46 5.27 -6.03 2.88
N GLU A 47 4.48 -7.08 2.70
CA GLU A 47 4.73 -8.10 1.67
C GLU A 47 4.76 -7.47 0.27
N ARG A 48 3.77 -6.61 -0.02
CA ARG A 48 3.74 -5.83 -1.26
C ARG A 48 4.90 -4.84 -1.36
N HIS A 49 5.43 -4.34 -0.25
CA HIS A 49 6.58 -3.45 -0.30
C HIS A 49 7.85 -4.23 -0.67
N LYS A 50 8.03 -5.47 -0.21
CA LYS A 50 9.24 -6.26 -0.49
C LYS A 50 9.55 -6.43 -1.97
N VAL A 51 8.54 -6.43 -2.84
CA VAL A 51 8.73 -6.50 -4.30
C VAL A 51 9.57 -5.36 -4.87
N ILE A 52 9.67 -4.20 -4.18
CA ILE A 52 10.50 -3.10 -4.67
C ILE A 52 11.99 -3.37 -4.47
N HIS A 53 12.33 -4.23 -3.50
CA HIS A 53 13.69 -4.66 -3.22
C HIS A 53 14.07 -5.86 -4.10
N GLN A 54 13.12 -6.43 -4.83
CA GLN A 54 13.36 -7.48 -5.81
C GLN A 54 13.63 -6.85 -7.19
N GLU A 55 14.64 -7.35 -7.90
CA GLU A 55 14.94 -6.90 -9.28
C GLU A 55 13.87 -7.34 -10.30
N LYS A 56 13.02 -8.29 -9.93
CA LYS A 56 11.97 -8.85 -10.80
C LYS A 56 10.71 -7.98 -10.76
N MET A 57 10.80 -6.80 -11.37
CA MET A 57 9.67 -5.91 -11.64
C MET A 57 8.96 -6.29 -12.94
N TYR A 58 7.69 -5.91 -13.06
CA TYR A 58 6.92 -6.02 -14.30
C TYR A 58 7.30 -4.87 -15.22
N GLU A 59 7.78 -5.18 -16.42
CA GLU A 59 8.18 -4.17 -17.40
C GLU A 59 7.08 -3.94 -18.43
N CYS A 60 6.86 -2.67 -18.79
CA CYS A 60 6.00 -2.29 -19.90
C CYS A 60 6.76 -2.46 -21.21
N GLU A 61 6.31 -3.37 -22.08
CA GLU A 61 6.95 -3.62 -23.37
C GLU A 61 6.92 -2.42 -24.33
N LEU A 62 6.00 -1.46 -24.13
CA LEU A 62 5.88 -0.27 -24.98
C LEU A 62 6.86 0.85 -24.63
N CYS A 63 7.27 0.97 -23.37
CA CYS A 63 8.10 2.10 -22.92
C CYS A 63 9.24 1.73 -21.96
N GLY A 64 9.42 0.44 -21.64
CA GLY A 64 10.47 -0.06 -20.73
C GLY A 64 10.27 0.31 -19.26
N LYS A 65 9.15 0.94 -18.88
CA LYS A 65 8.90 1.31 -17.48
C LYS A 65 8.69 0.07 -16.61
N LYS A 66 9.38 0.02 -15.47
CA LYS A 66 9.30 -1.05 -14.48
C LYS A 66 8.29 -0.72 -13.37
N PHE A 67 7.50 -1.71 -13.00
CA PHE A 67 6.47 -1.63 -11.98
C PHE A 67 6.64 -2.77 -10.98
N GLY A 68 6.62 -2.48 -9.68
CA GLY A 68 6.65 -3.53 -8.65
C GLY A 68 5.39 -4.41 -8.60
N ARG A 69 4.34 -4.11 -9.39
CA ARG A 69 3.07 -4.86 -9.35
C ARG A 69 2.40 -4.95 -10.72
N LEU A 70 1.79 -6.10 -11.00
CA LEU A 70 1.08 -6.38 -12.24
C LEU A 70 -0.16 -5.48 -12.42
N ASP A 71 -0.92 -5.20 -11.36
CA ASP A 71 -2.08 -4.29 -11.44
C ASP A 71 -1.67 -2.85 -11.82
N SER A 72 -0.47 -2.45 -11.39
CA SER A 72 0.08 -1.14 -11.71
C SER A 72 0.52 -1.07 -13.17
N LEU A 73 1.13 -2.15 -13.70
CA LEU A 73 1.43 -2.28 -15.13
C LEU A 73 0.13 -2.30 -15.97
N LYS A 74 -0.85 -3.12 -15.59
CA LYS A 74 -2.14 -3.23 -16.31
C LYS A 74 -2.94 -1.94 -16.39
N ARG A 75 -2.76 -1.04 -15.42
CA ARG A 75 -3.39 0.29 -15.43
C ARG A 75 -2.56 1.31 -16.24
N HIS A 76 -1.29 1.01 -16.47
CA HIS A 76 -0.37 1.88 -17.20
C HIS A 76 -0.40 1.65 -18.70
N VAL A 77 -0.40 0.38 -19.12
CA VAL A 77 -0.59 -0.06 -20.52
C VAL A 77 -2.03 0.24 -20.94
#